data_AF-A0A0L6WL82-F1
#
_entry.id   AF-A0A0L6WL82-F1
#
_cell.length_a   1.000
_cell.length_b   1.000
_cell.length_c   1.000
_cell.angle_alpha   90.00
_cell.angle_beta   90.00
_cell.angle_gamma   90.00
#
_symmetry.space_group_name_H-M   'P 1'
#
loop_
_entity.id
_entity.type
_entity.pdbx_description
1 polymer ?
#
loop_
_entity_poly.entity_id
_entity_poly.type
_entity_poly.pdbx_seq_one_letter_code
_entity_poly.pdbx_strand_id
1 'polypeptide(L)'
;MESHCFQLRDPNARLTITGAPKKGKKAEEAKKHNKKLEGIVDRIMERLYATKTGNGLFPTRLGEPLDRRYTVGASGDSGYEYLLKQYFVTPTRELLYVTSVNHLTVKHDLEHLACFLPGLLALGAHTIPDAYLPAKERERHKWAAAGFAYTCYLLYADQKSGLGPEKVGMKPGVRWVDKLATWEAAGSVGIPPGLKEGGPIKNQKKKDYDLNGGGTYFLRPETVEGLYIVWRTTGEEKWRERGYEIFVAIY
;
A
#
# COMPACT_ATOMS: atom_id res chain seq x y z
N MET A 1 -19.87 8.04 -39.51
CA MET A 1 -19.10 9.25 -39.18
C MET A 1 -19.99 10.17 -38.38
N GLU A 2 -19.38 10.87 -37.41
CA GLU A 2 -19.93 11.97 -36.59
C GLU A 2 -20.68 11.62 -35.29
N SER A 3 -19.88 11.37 -34.25
CA SER A 3 -19.69 12.26 -33.08
C SER A 3 -20.86 13.13 -32.60
N HIS A 4 -21.52 12.72 -31.49
CA HIS A 4 -22.24 13.67 -30.63
C HIS A 4 -21.37 14.10 -29.46
N CYS A 5 -20.69 15.23 -29.69
CA CYS A 5 -19.98 16.01 -28.70
C CYS A 5 -20.97 16.68 -27.73
N PHE A 6 -20.68 16.57 -26.44
CA PHE A 6 -21.36 17.22 -25.32
C PHE A 6 -21.20 18.75 -25.47
N GLN A 7 -22.24 19.47 -25.94
CA GLN A 7 -22.23 20.93 -25.95
C GLN A 7 -22.73 21.48 -24.62
N LEU A 8 -21.82 22.11 -23.86
CA LEU A 8 -22.11 22.99 -22.74
C LEU A 8 -22.82 24.26 -23.22
N ARG A 9 -24.04 24.53 -22.75
CA ARG A 9 -24.71 25.83 -22.86
C ARG A 9 -25.46 26.19 -21.57
N ASP A 10 -24.88 27.10 -20.79
CA ASP A 10 -25.47 28.37 -20.32
C ASP A 10 -24.78 28.83 -19.01
N PRO A 11 -23.97 29.90 -19.03
CA PRO A 11 -23.26 30.42 -17.87
C PRO A 11 -24.09 31.31 -16.91
N ASN A 12 -25.40 31.50 -17.13
CA ASN A 12 -26.25 32.36 -16.27
C ASN A 12 -27.57 31.73 -15.78
N ALA A 13 -27.73 30.41 -15.88
CA ALA A 13 -28.89 29.72 -15.30
C ALA A 13 -28.87 29.75 -13.77
N ARG A 14 -29.56 30.72 -13.15
CA ARG A 14 -29.88 30.68 -11.70
C ARG A 14 -30.87 29.55 -11.43
N LEU A 15 -30.35 28.46 -10.87
CA LEU A 15 -31.16 27.36 -10.33
C LEU A 15 -31.94 27.88 -9.11
N THR A 16 -33.21 28.23 -9.29
CA THR A 16 -34.08 28.62 -8.18
C THR A 16 -34.68 27.34 -7.61
N ILE A 17 -34.03 26.77 -6.57
CA ILE A 17 -34.58 25.61 -5.85
C ILE A 17 -35.73 26.10 -4.97
N THR A 18 -36.95 26.11 -5.51
CA THR A 18 -38.16 26.22 -4.68
C THR A 18 -38.43 24.86 -4.04
N GLY A 19 -37.85 24.67 -2.85
CA GLY A 19 -38.06 23.46 -2.06
C GLY A 19 -37.08 23.41 -0.90
N ALA A 20 -37.39 24.11 0.20
CA ALA A 20 -36.69 23.89 1.46
C ALA A 20 -36.75 22.39 1.82
N PRO A 21 -35.64 21.73 2.16
CA PRO A 21 -35.67 20.31 2.51
C PRO A 21 -36.46 20.18 3.82
N LYS A 22 -37.39 19.21 3.87
CA LYS A 22 -38.06 18.79 5.11
C LYS A 22 -37.00 18.28 6.11
N LYS A 23 -36.37 19.20 6.84
CA LYS A 23 -35.57 18.92 8.04
C LYS A 23 -36.53 18.31 9.06
N GLY A 24 -36.20 17.15 9.64
CA GLY A 24 -36.84 16.80 10.90
C GLY A 24 -36.92 15.34 11.34
N LYS A 25 -36.70 14.33 10.50
CA LYS A 25 -36.69 12.92 10.99
C LYS A 25 -35.61 12.04 10.36
N LYS A 26 -35.57 11.94 9.03
CA LYS A 26 -34.57 11.09 8.33
C LYS A 26 -33.11 11.52 8.54
N ALA A 27 -32.83 12.82 8.56
CA ALA A 27 -31.48 13.33 8.81
C ALA A 27 -31.02 13.12 10.26
N GLU A 28 -31.97 13.06 11.20
CA GLU A 28 -31.72 12.87 12.62
C GLU A 28 -31.54 11.38 12.97
N GLU A 29 -32.33 10.50 12.33
CA GLU A 29 -32.10 9.05 12.34
C GLU A 29 -30.76 8.67 11.70
N ALA A 30 -30.39 9.27 10.56
CA ALA A 30 -29.09 9.03 9.93
C ALA A 30 -27.93 9.48 10.84
N LYS A 31 -28.06 10.65 11.51
CA LYS A 31 -27.09 11.10 12.52
C LYS A 31 -27.01 10.16 13.73
N LYS A 32 -28.15 9.69 14.23
CA LYS A 32 -28.22 8.75 15.36
C LYS A 32 -27.64 7.38 15.00
N HIS A 33 -27.86 6.93 13.78
CA HIS A 33 -27.30 5.69 13.23
C HIS A 33 -25.78 5.82 13.05
N ASN A 34 -25.29 6.93 12.49
CA ASN A 34 -23.86 7.21 12.38
C ASN A 34 -23.18 7.27 13.74
N LYS A 35 -23.79 7.95 14.73
CA LYS A 35 -23.26 8.00 16.10
C LYS A 35 -23.20 6.61 16.77
N LYS A 36 -24.14 5.71 16.43
CA LYS A 36 -24.14 4.32 16.90
C LYS A 36 -23.02 3.51 16.21
N LEU A 37 -22.78 3.74 14.93
CA LEU A 37 -21.70 3.10 14.17
C LEU A 37 -20.31 3.60 14.63
N GLU A 38 -20.14 4.91 14.82
CA GLU A 38 -18.94 5.51 15.42
C GLU A 38 -18.63 4.85 16.76
N GLY A 39 -19.62 4.75 17.66
CA GLY A 39 -19.42 4.07 18.94
C GLY A 39 -19.14 2.56 18.84
N ILE A 40 -19.51 1.88 17.74
CA ILE A 40 -19.10 0.48 17.49
C ILE A 40 -17.64 0.44 17.05
N VAL A 41 -17.25 1.30 16.12
CA VAL A 41 -15.86 1.41 15.64
C VAL A 41 -14.93 1.78 16.78
N ASP A 42 -15.29 2.76 17.61
CA ASP A 42 -14.50 3.18 18.76
C ASP A 42 -14.26 2.02 19.74
N ARG A 43 -15.28 1.22 20.05
CA ARG A 43 -15.13 0.03 20.91
C ARG A 43 -14.24 -1.05 20.30
N ILE A 44 -14.26 -1.21 18.97
CA ILE A 44 -13.38 -2.15 18.27
C ILE A 44 -11.95 -1.63 18.32
N MET A 45 -11.74 -0.34 18.07
CA MET A 45 -10.44 0.33 18.15
C MET A 45 -9.87 0.29 19.57
N GLU A 46 -10.68 0.54 20.61
CA GLU A 46 -10.28 0.40 22.00
C GLU A 46 -9.78 -1.02 22.33
N ARG A 47 -10.48 -2.05 21.83
CA ARG A 47 -10.05 -3.45 22.00
C ARG A 47 -8.76 -3.76 21.24
N LEU A 48 -8.62 -3.23 20.03
CA LEU A 48 -7.38 -3.30 19.25
C LEU A 48 -6.22 -2.67 20.02
N TYR A 49 -6.36 -1.41 20.46
CA TYR A 49 -5.32 -0.70 21.21
C TYR A 49 -5.03 -1.32 22.58
N ALA A 50 -6.02 -1.93 23.23
CA ALA A 50 -5.85 -2.63 24.51
C ALA A 50 -5.24 -4.04 24.37
N THR A 51 -5.12 -4.56 23.14
CA THR A 51 -4.54 -5.90 22.92
C THR A 51 -3.04 -5.86 23.19
N LYS A 52 -2.58 -6.60 24.21
CA LYS A 52 -1.14 -6.79 24.47
C LYS A 52 -0.50 -7.60 23.35
N THR A 53 0.12 -6.91 22.41
CA THR A 53 0.90 -7.55 21.34
C THR A 53 2.17 -8.14 21.93
N GLY A 54 2.44 -9.43 21.70
CA GLY A 54 3.61 -10.10 22.24
C GLY A 54 4.97 -9.60 21.69
N ASN A 55 4.96 -8.78 20.64
CA ASN A 55 6.13 -8.16 19.97
C ASN A 55 5.76 -6.92 19.12
N GLY A 56 4.64 -6.25 19.40
CA GLY A 56 4.16 -5.12 18.59
C GLY A 56 3.39 -5.45 17.30
N LEU A 57 3.22 -6.74 16.98
CA LEU A 57 2.46 -7.19 15.80
C LEU A 57 1.00 -7.50 16.18
N PHE A 58 0.06 -7.14 15.29
CA PHE A 58 -1.37 -7.46 15.44
C PHE A 58 -1.71 -8.86 14.89
N PRO A 59 -2.31 -9.74 15.70
CA PRO A 59 -2.67 -11.08 15.23
C PRO A 59 -3.75 -10.99 14.15
N THR A 60 -3.73 -11.96 13.23
CA THR A 60 -4.68 -12.05 12.09
C THR A 60 -6.14 -12.27 12.55
N ARG A 61 -6.37 -12.61 13.82
CA ARG A 61 -7.70 -12.80 14.43
C ARG A 61 -7.77 -12.05 15.77
N LEU A 62 -8.80 -11.24 15.95
CA LEU A 62 -9.08 -10.51 17.20
C LEU A 62 -10.04 -11.30 18.09
N GLY A 63 -9.61 -11.66 19.31
CA GLY A 63 -10.30 -12.54 20.28
C GLY A 63 -9.31 -13.13 21.30
N GLU A 64 -9.69 -14.12 22.11
CA GLU A 64 -8.68 -14.94 22.80
C GLU A 64 -7.69 -15.45 21.75
N PRO A 65 -6.37 -15.25 21.93
CA PRO A 65 -5.39 -15.54 20.88
C PRO A 65 -5.28 -17.05 20.67
N LEU A 66 -6.17 -17.61 19.86
CA LEU A 66 -6.18 -19.02 19.46
C LEU A 66 -5.04 -19.33 18.48
N ASP A 67 -4.40 -18.32 17.87
CA ASP A 67 -3.26 -18.51 16.96
C ASP A 67 -2.27 -17.32 17.01
N ARG A 68 -0.98 -17.57 16.75
CA ARG A 68 0.13 -16.59 16.75
C ARG A 68 0.63 -16.30 15.33
N ARG A 69 -0.30 -16.21 14.37
CA ARG A 69 -0.05 -15.86 12.97
C ARG A 69 -0.28 -14.36 12.75
N TYR A 70 0.70 -13.70 12.11
CA TYR A 70 0.68 -12.27 11.80
C TYR A 70 0.84 -12.08 10.28
N THR A 71 -0.07 -11.31 9.67
CA THR A 71 -0.01 -10.95 8.24
C THR A 71 -0.21 -9.46 8.07
N VAL A 72 0.45 -8.88 7.06
CA VAL A 72 0.26 -7.48 6.63
C VAL A 72 -0.72 -7.41 5.43
N GLY A 73 -1.17 -8.57 4.94
CA GLY A 73 -2.23 -8.70 3.94
C GLY A 73 -3.61 -8.75 4.59
N ALA A 74 -4.53 -9.53 4.02
CA ALA A 74 -5.90 -9.64 4.53
C ALA A 74 -5.94 -9.98 6.04
N SER A 75 -6.63 -9.14 6.83
CA SER A 75 -6.92 -9.28 8.27
C SER A 75 -5.88 -8.79 9.30
N GLY A 76 -4.94 -7.88 8.96
CA GLY A 76 -3.90 -7.43 9.92
C GLY A 76 -3.39 -5.98 9.81
N ASP A 77 -4.14 -5.07 9.17
CA ASP A 77 -3.63 -3.81 8.62
C ASP A 77 -3.64 -2.57 9.54
N SER A 78 -3.77 -2.68 10.87
CA SER A 78 -3.76 -1.51 11.76
C SER A 78 -2.63 -1.51 12.80
N GLY A 79 -1.45 -0.99 12.44
CA GLY A 79 -0.32 -0.79 13.36
C GLY A 79 0.74 0.19 12.84
N TYR A 80 0.46 1.50 12.92
CA TYR A 80 1.27 2.58 12.33
C TYR A 80 2.77 2.56 12.71
N GLU A 81 3.15 2.20 13.95
CA GLU A 81 4.56 2.18 14.38
C GLU A 81 5.35 0.96 13.85
N TYR A 82 4.64 -0.12 13.52
CA TYR A 82 5.25 -1.39 13.11
C TYR A 82 5.19 -1.60 11.61
N LEU A 83 4.42 -0.79 10.89
CA LEU A 83 4.27 -0.87 9.44
C LEU A 83 5.63 -0.84 8.73
N LEU A 84 6.50 0.12 9.06
CA LEU A 84 7.84 0.20 8.46
C LEU A 84 8.81 -0.87 8.96
N LYS A 85 8.63 -1.41 10.18
CA LYS A 85 9.50 -2.45 10.76
C LYS A 85 9.30 -3.82 10.09
N GLN A 86 8.22 -3.99 9.33
CA GLN A 86 7.90 -5.21 8.58
C GLN A 86 8.56 -5.28 7.20
N TYR A 87 9.23 -4.21 6.77
CA TYR A 87 9.86 -4.15 5.46
C TYR A 87 11.26 -4.79 5.46
N PHE A 88 11.56 -5.47 4.35
CA PHE A 88 12.84 -6.09 4.06
C PHE A 88 13.37 -5.62 2.71
N VAL A 89 14.70 -5.67 2.54
CA VAL A 89 15.38 -5.36 1.28
C VAL A 89 16.12 -6.59 0.78
N THR A 90 15.88 -6.97 -0.48
CA THR A 90 16.56 -8.12 -1.10
C THR A 90 18.05 -7.86 -1.32
N PRO A 91 18.91 -8.90 -1.36
CA PRO A 91 20.36 -8.71 -1.33
C PRO A 91 20.97 -8.18 -2.63
N THR A 92 20.38 -8.42 -3.81
CA THR A 92 21.03 -8.12 -5.10
C THR A 92 20.43 -6.92 -5.80
N ARG A 93 19.11 -6.91 -5.98
CA ARG A 93 18.35 -5.84 -6.65
C ARG A 93 17.85 -4.78 -5.67
N GLU A 94 18.02 -5.01 -4.37
CA GLU A 94 17.55 -4.12 -3.31
C GLU A 94 16.04 -3.82 -3.40
N LEU A 95 15.24 -4.83 -3.74
CA LEU A 95 13.79 -4.71 -3.78
C LEU A 95 13.26 -4.60 -2.36
N LEU A 96 12.46 -3.57 -2.12
CA LEU A 96 11.78 -3.34 -0.85
C LEU A 96 10.46 -4.11 -0.83
N TYR A 97 10.17 -4.89 0.22
CA TYR A 97 8.95 -5.69 0.31
C TYR A 97 8.51 -5.94 1.76
N VAL A 98 7.24 -6.28 1.94
CA VAL A 98 6.69 -6.82 3.20
C VAL A 98 6.51 -8.34 3.09
N THR A 99 6.45 -9.02 4.23
CA THR A 99 6.31 -10.48 4.25
C THR A 99 5.53 -11.00 5.45
N SER A 100 4.99 -12.22 5.32
CA SER A 100 4.26 -12.89 6.40
C SER A 100 5.19 -13.33 7.53
N VAL A 101 4.67 -13.28 8.77
CA VAL A 101 5.38 -13.76 9.96
C VAL A 101 4.52 -14.80 10.67
N ASN A 102 5.03 -16.02 10.80
CA ASN A 102 4.35 -17.09 11.55
C ASN A 102 5.17 -17.54 12.75
N HIS A 103 4.63 -17.46 13.97
CA HIS A 103 5.34 -17.83 15.20
C HIS A 103 6.77 -17.27 15.27
N LEU A 104 6.97 -15.99 14.92
CA LEU A 104 8.28 -15.29 14.85
C LEU A 104 9.20 -15.70 13.70
N THR A 105 8.77 -16.63 12.84
CA THR A 105 9.50 -17.00 11.62
C THR A 105 9.05 -16.12 10.47
N VAL A 106 10.00 -15.37 9.90
CA VAL A 106 9.82 -14.58 8.68
C VAL A 106 9.75 -15.52 7.48
N LYS A 107 8.71 -15.42 6.65
CA LYS A 107 8.51 -16.33 5.51
C LYS A 107 9.20 -15.90 4.23
N HIS A 108 9.51 -14.61 4.10
CA HIS A 108 10.00 -14.00 2.85
C HIS A 108 9.11 -14.28 1.64
N ASP A 109 7.79 -14.39 1.86
CA ASP A 109 6.81 -14.32 0.79
C ASP A 109 6.31 -12.89 0.58
N LEU A 110 5.88 -12.57 -0.65
CA LEU A 110 5.19 -11.33 -0.99
C LEU A 110 3.92 -11.68 -1.77
N GLU A 111 2.78 -11.21 -1.28
CA GLU A 111 1.48 -11.38 -1.91
C GLU A 111 1.13 -10.13 -2.71
N HIS A 112 0.51 -10.32 -3.87
CA HIS A 112 0.03 -9.26 -4.75
C HIS A 112 -0.91 -8.29 -4.02
N LEU A 113 -1.76 -8.84 -3.16
CA LEU A 113 -2.65 -8.06 -2.29
C LEU A 113 -1.90 -6.99 -1.48
N ALA A 114 -0.66 -7.23 -1.06
CA ALA A 114 0.12 -6.26 -0.28
C ALA A 114 0.56 -5.02 -1.09
N CYS A 115 0.44 -5.06 -2.43
CA CYS A 115 0.83 -3.97 -3.31
C CYS A 115 -0.07 -2.73 -3.26
N PHE A 116 -1.10 -2.71 -2.41
CA PHE A 116 -1.87 -1.50 -2.06
C PHE A 116 -1.12 -0.59 -1.07
N LEU A 117 -0.24 -1.16 -0.23
CA LEU A 117 0.49 -0.44 0.83
C LEU A 117 1.31 0.76 0.33
N PRO A 118 1.95 0.73 -0.86
CA PRO A 118 2.62 1.91 -1.40
C PRO A 118 1.68 3.12 -1.49
N GLY A 119 0.44 2.92 -1.95
CA GLY A 119 -0.57 3.97 -2.01
C GLY A 119 -0.96 4.47 -0.63
N LEU A 120 -1.18 3.56 0.32
CA LEU A 120 -1.49 3.91 1.72
C LEU A 120 -0.38 4.77 2.36
N LEU A 121 0.88 4.36 2.20
CA LEU A 121 2.04 5.08 2.72
C LEU A 121 2.19 6.46 2.09
N ALA A 122 2.06 6.55 0.76
CA ALA A 122 2.16 7.81 0.03
C ALA A 122 1.05 8.78 0.45
N LEU A 123 -0.18 8.29 0.57
CA LEU A 123 -1.32 9.08 1.00
C LEU A 123 -1.13 9.58 2.43
N GLY A 124 -0.75 8.70 3.38
CA GLY A 124 -0.47 9.09 4.76
C GLY A 124 0.62 10.16 4.86
N ALA A 125 1.71 9.99 4.09
CA ALA A 125 2.79 10.98 4.01
C ALA A 125 2.36 12.31 3.34
N HIS A 126 1.29 12.31 2.55
CA HIS A 126 0.75 13.50 1.89
C HIS A 126 -0.29 14.23 2.75
N THR A 127 -1.10 13.52 3.54
CA THR A 127 -2.27 14.10 4.21
C THR A 127 -2.11 14.30 5.71
N ILE A 128 -1.28 13.51 6.40
CA ILE A 128 -1.15 13.62 7.86
C ILE A 128 -0.36 14.90 8.19
N PRO A 129 -0.82 15.80 9.08
CA PRO A 129 -0.08 17.01 9.46
C PRO A 129 1.24 16.72 10.20
N ASP A 130 2.19 17.64 10.15
CA ASP A 130 3.52 17.49 10.79
C ASP A 130 3.45 17.27 12.31
N ALA A 131 2.40 17.77 12.97
CA ALA A 131 2.15 17.53 14.39
C ALA A 131 1.98 16.04 14.73
N TYR A 132 1.57 15.21 13.76
CA TYR A 132 1.31 13.78 13.94
C TYR A 132 2.26 12.89 13.14
N LEU A 133 2.90 13.42 12.10
CA LEU A 133 3.92 12.72 11.31
C LEU A 133 5.11 13.65 11.09
N PRO A 134 6.13 13.60 11.97
CA PRO A 134 7.28 14.48 11.86
C PRO A 134 8.02 14.27 10.53
N ALA A 135 8.73 15.29 10.09
CA ALA A 135 9.34 15.34 8.75
C ALA A 135 10.22 14.11 8.45
N LYS A 136 10.98 13.63 9.45
CA LYS A 136 11.84 12.44 9.28
C LYS A 136 11.03 11.17 9.05
N GLU A 137 9.99 10.90 9.84
CA GLU A 137 9.11 9.75 9.57
C GLU A 137 8.36 9.91 8.25
N ARG A 138 7.89 11.11 7.92
CA ARG A 138 7.23 11.41 6.64
C ARG A 138 8.10 11.04 5.46
N GLU A 139 9.37 11.43 5.50
CA GLU A 139 10.36 11.11 4.47
C GLU A 139 10.52 9.58 4.31
N ARG A 140 10.63 8.86 5.42
CA ARG A 140 10.69 7.39 5.42
C ARG A 140 9.43 6.75 4.82
N HIS A 141 8.24 7.30 5.08
CA HIS A 141 7.01 6.79 4.45
C HIS A 141 7.03 7.01 2.93
N LYS A 142 7.52 8.16 2.45
CA LYS A 142 7.69 8.42 1.01
C LYS A 142 8.68 7.45 0.38
N TRP A 143 9.83 7.20 1.03
CA TRP A 143 10.82 6.23 0.55
C TRP A 143 10.27 4.81 0.51
N ALA A 144 9.55 4.40 1.56
CA ALA A 144 8.91 3.09 1.62
C ALA A 144 7.84 2.93 0.52
N ALA A 145 7.03 3.97 0.31
CA ALA A 145 6.03 4.01 -0.74
C ALA A 145 6.67 3.85 -2.13
N ALA A 146 7.65 4.68 -2.46
CA ALA A 146 8.30 4.63 -3.77
C ALA A 146 9.06 3.30 -3.98
N GLY A 147 9.87 2.87 -3.01
CA GLY A 147 10.63 1.62 -3.12
C GLY A 147 9.72 0.40 -3.28
N PHE A 148 8.62 0.33 -2.51
CA PHE A 148 7.72 -0.81 -2.59
C PHE A 148 6.82 -0.77 -3.82
N ALA A 149 6.35 0.42 -4.25
CA ALA A 149 5.65 0.59 -5.52
C ALA A 149 6.50 0.08 -6.69
N TYR A 150 7.80 0.38 -6.68
CA TYR A 150 8.74 -0.10 -7.68
C TYR A 150 8.88 -1.62 -7.67
N THR A 151 9.01 -2.25 -6.49
CA THR A 151 9.01 -3.72 -6.38
C THR A 151 7.75 -4.33 -6.96
N CYS A 152 6.56 -3.80 -6.62
CA CYS A 152 5.28 -4.28 -7.14
C CYS A 152 5.17 -4.13 -8.66
N TYR A 153 5.62 -3.00 -9.22
CA TYR A 153 5.74 -2.84 -10.67
C TYR A 153 6.65 -3.90 -11.30
N LEU A 154 7.81 -4.20 -10.69
CA LEU A 154 8.72 -5.20 -11.22
C LEU A 154 8.14 -6.61 -11.21
N LEU A 155 7.23 -6.93 -10.28
CA LEU A 155 6.52 -8.22 -10.31
C LEU A 155 5.74 -8.41 -11.62
N TYR A 156 5.25 -7.33 -12.23
CA TYR A 156 4.61 -7.33 -13.55
C TYR A 156 5.65 -7.25 -14.67
N ALA A 157 6.49 -6.21 -14.66
CA ALA A 157 7.39 -5.87 -15.76
C ALA A 157 8.46 -6.94 -16.04
N ASP A 158 8.83 -7.74 -15.04
CA ASP A 158 9.75 -8.86 -15.21
C ASP A 158 9.12 -10.08 -15.90
N GLN A 159 7.79 -10.16 -16.01
CA GLN A 159 7.10 -11.28 -16.67
C GLN A 159 7.06 -11.12 -18.18
N LYS A 160 6.93 -12.24 -18.90
CA LYS A 160 6.73 -12.22 -20.36
C LYS A 160 5.35 -11.71 -20.74
N SER A 161 4.32 -12.09 -19.96
CA SER A 161 2.94 -11.62 -20.14
C SER A 161 2.73 -10.16 -19.75
N GLY A 162 3.65 -9.60 -18.95
CA GLY A 162 3.43 -8.30 -18.31
C GLY A 162 2.44 -8.36 -17.15
N LEU A 163 1.97 -9.55 -16.73
CA LEU A 163 1.03 -9.73 -15.61
C LEU A 163 1.75 -10.21 -14.35
N GLY A 164 1.44 -9.60 -13.22
CA GLY A 164 2.03 -9.93 -11.93
C GLY A 164 1.48 -11.23 -11.33
N PRO A 165 2.33 -12.05 -10.68
CA PRO A 165 1.88 -13.24 -9.93
C PRO A 165 1.14 -12.87 -8.64
N GLU A 166 0.20 -13.71 -8.22
CA GLU A 166 -0.53 -13.57 -6.94
C GLU A 166 0.39 -13.63 -5.72
N LYS A 167 1.44 -14.45 -5.78
CA LYS A 167 2.40 -14.64 -4.68
C LYS A 167 3.77 -14.98 -5.22
N VAL A 168 4.80 -14.46 -4.59
CA VAL A 168 6.21 -14.78 -4.88
C VAL A 168 6.98 -15.14 -3.63
N GLY A 169 7.98 -16.00 -3.78
CA GLY A 169 9.02 -16.21 -2.78
C GLY A 169 10.13 -15.21 -3.01
N MET A 170 10.36 -14.31 -2.07
CA MET A 170 11.45 -13.34 -2.10
C MET A 170 12.72 -14.01 -1.58
N LYS A 171 13.87 -13.68 -2.17
CA LYS A 171 15.15 -14.05 -1.56
C LYS A 171 15.25 -13.42 -0.17
N PRO A 172 15.64 -14.18 0.87
CA PRO A 172 15.77 -13.65 2.21
C PRO A 172 16.64 -12.39 2.25
N GLY A 173 16.02 -11.32 2.73
CA GLY A 173 16.62 -9.99 2.82
C GLY A 173 16.93 -9.59 4.25
N VAL A 174 17.49 -8.39 4.40
CA VAL A 174 17.67 -7.75 5.72
C VAL A 174 16.53 -6.79 6.01
N ARG A 175 16.25 -6.52 7.29
CA ARG A 175 15.24 -5.52 7.65
C ARG A 175 15.63 -4.15 7.09
N TRP A 176 14.66 -3.49 6.48
CA TRP A 176 14.88 -2.20 5.81
C TRP A 176 15.28 -1.11 6.80
N VAL A 177 14.63 -1.05 7.96
CA VAL A 177 14.93 -0.06 9.01
C VAL A 177 16.36 -0.17 9.54
N ASP A 178 16.91 -1.39 9.63
CA ASP A 178 18.29 -1.60 10.06
C ASP A 178 19.27 -1.11 8.98
N LYS A 179 19.00 -1.45 7.71
CA LYS A 179 19.80 -1.01 6.57
C LYS A 179 19.72 0.51 6.35
N LEU A 180 18.57 1.12 6.65
CA LEU A 180 18.40 2.56 6.59
C LEU A 180 19.15 3.26 7.71
N ALA A 181 19.13 2.71 8.94
CA ALA A 181 19.88 3.26 10.07
C ALA A 181 21.39 3.23 9.82
N THR A 182 21.93 2.15 9.24
CA THR A 182 23.35 2.09 8.88
C THR A 182 23.72 3.09 7.79
N TRP A 183 22.86 3.28 6.79
CA TRP A 183 23.04 4.29 5.76
C TRP A 183 22.97 5.73 6.30
N GLU A 184 22.01 6.01 7.20
CA GLU A 184 21.90 7.31 7.88
C GLU A 184 23.17 7.59 8.72
N ALA A 185 23.64 6.61 9.48
CA ALA A 185 24.87 6.71 10.29
C ALA A 185 26.13 6.89 9.43
N ALA A 186 26.12 6.38 8.20
CA ALA A 186 27.19 6.58 7.21
C ALA A 186 27.10 7.94 6.48
N GLY A 187 26.21 8.84 6.92
CA GLY A 187 26.09 10.20 6.38
C GLY A 187 25.03 10.38 5.29
N SER A 188 24.15 9.39 5.08
CA SER A 188 23.03 9.49 4.13
C SER A 188 23.46 9.80 2.68
N VAL A 189 24.60 9.25 2.26
CA VAL A 189 25.16 9.52 0.93
C VAL A 189 24.55 8.58 -0.12
N GLY A 190 24.13 9.14 -1.25
CA GLY A 190 23.61 8.38 -2.40
C GLY A 190 22.12 8.06 -2.31
N ILE A 191 21.69 7.03 -3.04
CA ILE A 191 20.29 6.60 -3.09
C ILE A 191 19.97 5.83 -1.80
N PRO A 192 18.88 6.16 -1.07
CA PRO A 192 18.54 5.42 0.14
C PRO A 192 18.21 3.95 -0.18
N PRO A 193 18.47 3.02 0.76
CA PRO A 193 18.21 1.60 0.55
C PRO A 193 16.75 1.34 0.14
N GLY A 194 16.55 0.47 -0.85
CA GLY A 194 15.21 0.12 -1.33
C GLY A 194 14.65 0.99 -2.46
N LEU A 195 15.34 2.08 -2.83
CA LEU A 195 14.93 3.00 -3.90
C LEU A 195 15.70 2.80 -5.22
N LYS A 196 16.58 1.82 -5.29
CA LYS A 196 17.42 1.58 -6.47
C LYS A 196 16.58 0.98 -7.61
N GLU A 197 16.50 1.70 -8.72
CA GLU A 197 15.77 1.26 -9.90
C GLU A 197 16.71 0.66 -10.96
N GLY A 198 16.84 -0.69 -10.96
CA GLY A 198 17.66 -1.42 -11.92
C GLY A 198 16.97 -1.85 -13.23
N GLY A 199 15.73 -1.43 -13.45
CA GLY A 199 14.88 -1.85 -14.57
C GLY A 199 14.38 -3.31 -14.51
N PRO A 200 13.51 -3.72 -15.46
CA PRO A 200 12.99 -5.08 -15.54
C PRO A 200 14.02 -6.11 -15.99
N ILE A 201 13.94 -7.34 -15.48
CA ILE A 201 14.82 -8.46 -15.80
C ILE A 201 13.98 -9.66 -16.21
N LYS A 202 14.20 -10.19 -17.42
CA LYS A 202 13.51 -11.40 -17.91
C LYS A 202 14.15 -12.71 -17.44
N ASN A 203 15.46 -12.71 -17.13
CA ASN A 203 16.17 -13.91 -16.68
C ASN A 203 15.87 -14.20 -15.21
N GLN A 204 15.13 -15.29 -14.95
CA GLN A 204 14.72 -15.70 -13.61
C GLN A 204 15.89 -15.85 -12.62
N LYS A 205 17.06 -16.35 -13.06
CA LYS A 205 18.23 -16.54 -12.18
C LYS A 205 18.79 -15.22 -11.64
N LYS A 206 18.49 -14.10 -12.31
CA LYS A 206 18.91 -12.75 -11.92
C LYS A 206 17.84 -12.01 -11.11
N LYS A 207 16.64 -12.58 -10.94
CA LYS A 207 15.59 -12.01 -10.08
C LYS A 207 15.89 -12.33 -8.62
N ASP A 208 15.37 -11.47 -7.74
CA ASP A 208 15.43 -11.65 -6.28
C ASP A 208 14.15 -12.25 -5.70
N TYR A 209 13.39 -12.91 -6.56
CA TYR A 209 12.20 -13.65 -6.18
C TYR A 209 11.95 -14.79 -7.17
N ASP A 210 11.12 -15.74 -6.79
CA ASP A 210 10.64 -16.83 -7.62
C ASP A 210 9.10 -16.96 -7.52
N LEU A 211 8.51 -17.71 -8.45
CA LEU A 211 7.05 -17.81 -8.60
C LEU A 211 6.42 -18.96 -7.78
N ASN A 212 7.19 -19.66 -6.93
CA ASN A 212 6.70 -20.70 -5.99
C ASN A 212 5.57 -21.63 -6.53
N GLY A 213 5.68 -22.11 -7.77
CA GLY A 213 4.75 -23.10 -8.33
C GLY A 213 3.63 -22.58 -9.24
N GLY A 214 3.53 -21.27 -9.53
CA GLY A 214 2.69 -20.77 -10.63
C GLY A 214 2.22 -19.32 -10.49
N GLY A 215 2.52 -18.49 -11.49
CA GLY A 215 2.11 -17.08 -11.56
C GLY A 215 0.67 -16.91 -12.02
N THR A 216 -0.29 -17.24 -11.16
CA THR A 216 -1.71 -16.97 -11.42
C THR A 216 -1.99 -15.48 -11.22
N TYR A 217 -2.84 -14.90 -12.06
CA TYR A 217 -3.29 -13.51 -11.96
C TYR A 217 -4.82 -13.47 -11.92
N PHE A 218 -5.38 -12.78 -10.92
CA PHE A 218 -6.83 -12.72 -10.67
C PHE A 218 -7.45 -11.35 -10.98
N LEU A 219 -6.90 -10.61 -11.96
CA LEU A 219 -7.38 -9.27 -12.34
C LEU A 219 -7.43 -8.27 -11.17
N ARG A 220 -6.53 -8.45 -10.19
CA ARG A 220 -6.58 -7.63 -8.98
C ARG A 220 -5.97 -6.23 -9.21
N PRO A 221 -6.52 -5.18 -8.55
CA PRO A 221 -6.16 -3.80 -8.84
C PRO A 221 -5.00 -3.24 -8.00
N GLU A 222 -4.54 -3.92 -6.95
CA GLU A 222 -3.78 -3.33 -5.84
C GLU A 222 -2.49 -2.65 -6.32
N THR A 223 -1.78 -3.24 -7.29
CA THR A 223 -0.58 -2.62 -7.86
C THR A 223 -0.90 -1.36 -8.66
N VAL A 224 -1.93 -1.39 -9.52
CA VAL A 224 -2.33 -0.21 -10.32
C VAL A 224 -2.88 0.90 -9.43
N GLU A 225 -3.65 0.53 -8.40
CA GLU A 225 -4.15 1.45 -7.37
C GLU A 225 -3.00 2.11 -6.61
N GLY A 226 -2.04 1.32 -6.13
CA GLY A 226 -0.86 1.83 -5.44
C GLY A 226 -0.07 2.80 -6.31
N LEU A 227 0.22 2.44 -7.57
CA LEU A 227 0.92 3.30 -8.53
C LEU A 227 0.15 4.60 -8.81
N TYR A 228 -1.18 4.53 -8.97
CA TYR A 228 -2.03 5.70 -9.17
C TYR A 228 -1.93 6.67 -8.00
N ILE A 229 -2.05 6.20 -6.76
CA ILE A 229 -1.99 7.07 -5.57
C ILE A 229 -0.58 7.67 -5.43
N VAL A 230 0.48 6.88 -5.64
CA VAL A 230 1.86 7.38 -5.62
C VAL A 230 2.03 8.48 -6.67
N TRP A 231 1.53 8.31 -7.90
CA TRP A 231 1.51 9.37 -8.92
C TRP A 231 0.76 10.63 -8.44
N ARG A 232 -0.46 10.48 -7.90
CA ARG A 232 -1.27 11.63 -7.46
C ARG A 232 -0.66 12.43 -6.33
N THR A 233 0.11 11.77 -5.45
CA THR A 233 0.75 12.40 -4.29
C THR A 233 2.13 13.00 -4.61
N THR A 234 2.84 12.48 -5.61
CA THR A 234 4.20 12.89 -5.97
C THR A 234 4.29 13.76 -7.23
N GLY A 235 3.37 13.58 -8.18
CA GLY A 235 3.41 14.19 -9.51
C GLY A 235 4.43 13.56 -10.46
N GLU A 236 5.16 12.51 -10.06
CA GLU A 236 6.16 11.88 -10.93
C GLU A 236 5.50 10.99 -11.99
N GLU A 237 5.66 11.35 -13.27
CA GLU A 237 4.97 10.69 -14.39
C GLU A 237 5.35 9.22 -14.60
N LYS A 238 6.54 8.82 -14.15
CA LYS A 238 6.99 7.42 -14.21
C LYS A 238 5.99 6.45 -13.56
N TRP A 239 5.28 6.87 -12.52
CA TRP A 239 4.29 6.03 -11.83
C TRP A 239 3.02 5.84 -12.67
N ARG A 240 2.61 6.88 -13.41
CA ARG A 240 1.50 6.79 -14.38
C ARG A 240 1.85 5.88 -15.54
N GLU A 241 3.06 6.02 -16.09
CA GLU A 241 3.56 5.19 -17.19
C GLU A 241 3.63 3.71 -16.79
N ARG A 242 4.17 3.40 -15.62
CA ARG A 242 4.19 2.04 -15.04
C ARG A 242 2.78 1.46 -14.90
N GLY A 243 1.81 2.25 -14.45
CA GLY A 243 0.41 1.83 -14.38
C GLY A 243 -0.20 1.56 -15.76
N TYR A 244 0.14 2.38 -16.76
CA TYR A 244 -0.30 2.19 -18.14
C TYR A 244 0.29 0.92 -18.77
N GLU A 245 1.57 0.60 -18.53
CA GLU A 245 2.19 -0.65 -18.99
C GLU A 245 1.44 -1.88 -18.46
N ILE A 246 1.04 -1.86 -17.19
CA ILE A 246 0.25 -2.93 -16.58
C ILE A 246 -1.14 -3.00 -17.21
N PHE A 247 -1.79 -1.86 -17.42
CA PHE A 247 -3.10 -1.79 -18.05
C PHE A 247 -3.10 -2.38 -19.47
N VAL A 248 -2.08 -2.04 -20.28
CA VAL A 248 -1.92 -2.59 -21.63
C VAL A 248 -1.68 -4.09 -21.60
N ALA A 249 -0.98 -4.62 -20.61
CA ALA A 249 -0.75 -6.07 -20.49
C ALA A 249 -2.01 -6.90 -20.14
N ILE A 250 -3.09 -6.26 -19.70
CA ILE A 250 -4.37 -6.93 -19.38
C ILE A 250 -5.20 -7.17 -20.66
N TYR A 251 -4.99 -6.39 -21.72
CA TYR A 251 -5.76 -6.43 -22.98
C TYR A 251 -4.93 -6.99 -24.15
#